data_AF-A0A5K0Y0D4-F1
#
_entry.id   AF-A0A5K0Y0D4-F1
#
_cell.length_a   1.000
_cell.length_b   1.000
_cell.length_c   1.000
_cell.angle_alpha   90.00
_cell.angle_beta   90.00
_cell.angle_gamma   90.00
#
_symmetry.space_group_name_H-M   'P 1'
#
loop_
_entity.id
_entity.type
_entity.pdbx_description
1 polymer ?
#
loop_
_entity_poly.entity_id
_entity_poly.type
_entity_poly.pdbx_seq_one_letter_code
_entity_poly.pdbx_strand_id
1 'polypeptide(L)'
;VTLQMEPMFKRSITNEAGGDGSFEELIERFGRTTEFGDITWYASQRIVVHRVDFRVPLTEAGNGENDVIGLRSQPTSAVVSARMT
;
A
#
# COMPACT_ATOMS: atom_id res chain seq x y z
N VAL A 1 2.01 30.98 12.92
CA VAL A 1 1.16 30.29 11.93
C VAL A 1 0.25 29.35 12.69
N THR A 2 -1.04 29.29 12.34
CA THR A 2 -2.05 28.43 12.97
C THR A 2 -2.80 27.68 11.88
N LEU A 3 -3.00 26.36 12.05
CA LEU A 3 -3.70 25.50 11.08
C LEU A 3 -5.00 24.98 11.68
N GLN A 4 -6.03 24.86 10.84
CA GLN A 4 -7.29 24.18 11.18
C GLN A 4 -7.09 22.67 11.04
N MET A 5 -7.72 21.88 11.93
CA MET A 5 -7.63 20.41 11.89
C MET A 5 -8.97 19.77 11.50
N GLU A 6 -8.88 18.68 10.75
CA GLU A 6 -9.99 17.79 10.44
C GLU A 6 -10.08 16.63 11.45
N PRO A 7 -11.26 15.99 11.64
CA PRO A 7 -11.39 14.79 12.45
C PRO A 7 -10.51 13.64 11.94
N MET A 8 -9.96 12.85 12.87
CA MET A 8 -9.20 11.65 12.51
C MET A 8 -10.12 10.54 11.99
N PHE A 9 -9.60 9.74 11.07
CA PHE A 9 -10.30 8.60 10.46
C PHE A 9 -9.37 7.40 10.31
N LYS A 10 -9.96 6.20 10.20
CA LYS A 10 -9.23 4.98 9.85
C LYS A 10 -9.18 4.81 8.33
N ARG A 11 -8.12 4.18 7.84
CA ARG A 11 -7.91 3.89 6.42
C ARG A 11 -7.68 2.39 6.21
N SER A 12 -8.18 1.88 5.10
CA SER A 12 -7.80 0.57 4.56
C SER A 12 -6.85 0.79 3.39
N ILE A 13 -5.73 0.07 3.39
CA ILE A 13 -4.65 0.23 2.41
C ILE A 13 -4.29 -1.15 1.89
N THR A 14 -4.30 -1.30 0.56
CA THR A 14 -3.88 -2.51 -0.14
C THR A 14 -2.94 -2.14 -1.27
N ASN A 15 -1.83 -2.85 -1.41
CA ASN A 15 -0.92 -2.68 -2.55
C ASN A 15 -1.17 -3.75 -3.62
N GLU A 16 -1.62 -3.32 -4.80
CA GLU A 16 -1.88 -4.19 -5.94
C GLU A 16 -0.80 -4.03 -7.00
N ALA A 17 0.05 -5.05 -7.14
CA ALA A 17 1.09 -5.09 -8.16
C ALA A 17 0.57 -5.73 -9.45
N GLY A 18 0.85 -5.09 -10.59
CA GLY A 18 0.47 -5.60 -11.91
C GLY A 18 1.48 -5.19 -12.98
N GLY A 19 1.33 -5.76 -14.19
CA GLY A 19 2.12 -5.35 -15.35
C GLY A 19 1.79 -3.92 -15.79
N ASP A 20 2.76 -3.22 -16.38
CA ASP A 20 2.61 -1.81 -16.77
C ASP A 20 2.01 -1.58 -18.18
N GLY A 21 1.69 -2.65 -18.92
CA GLY A 21 1.22 -2.56 -20.30
C GLY A 21 -0.12 -1.84 -20.51
N SER A 22 -0.98 -1.77 -19.48
CA SER A 22 -2.24 -1.03 -19.49
C SER A 22 -2.23 0.18 -18.56
N PHE A 23 -1.06 0.57 -18.05
CA PHE A 23 -0.94 1.59 -17.01
C PHE A 23 -1.56 2.93 -17.42
N GLU A 24 -1.23 3.40 -18.63
CA GLU A 24 -1.71 4.68 -19.16
C GLU A 24 -3.24 4.73 -19.31
N GLU A 25 -3.87 3.61 -19.71
CA GLU A 25 -5.32 3.53 -19.86
C GLU A 25 -6.05 3.50 -18.50
N LEU A 26 -5.42 2.89 -17.50
CA LEU A 26 -6.05 2.63 -16.21
C LEU A 26 -5.86 3.73 -15.17
N ILE A 27 -4.85 4.59 -15.34
CA ILE A 27 -4.47 5.60 -14.34
C ILE A 27 -5.59 6.62 -14.08
N GLU A 28 -6.30 7.07 -15.12
CA GLU A 28 -7.42 8.01 -14.95
C GLU A 28 -8.53 7.37 -14.14
N ARG A 29 -8.90 6.13 -14.49
CA ARG A 29 -9.95 5.39 -13.78
C ARG A 29 -9.57 5.19 -12.33
N PHE A 30 -8.34 4.76 -12.06
CA PHE A 30 -7.81 4.61 -10.71
C PHE A 30 -7.91 5.91 -9.90
N GLY A 31 -7.48 7.04 -10.46
CA GLY A 31 -7.57 8.35 -9.80
C GLY A 31 -9.00 8.79 -9.50
N ARG A 32 -9.99 8.36 -10.29
CA ARG A 32 -11.42 8.62 -10.04
C ARG A 32 -12.04 7.69 -9.02
N THR A 33 -11.55 6.46 -8.91
CA THR A 33 -12.15 5.43 -8.04
C THR A 33 -11.54 5.37 -6.65
N THR A 34 -10.39 6.00 -6.42
CA THR A 34 -9.59 5.84 -5.19
C THR A 34 -9.46 7.18 -4.46
N GLU A 35 -9.76 7.23 -3.16
CA GLU A 35 -9.82 8.49 -2.41
C GLU A 35 -8.41 9.06 -2.13
N PHE A 36 -7.47 8.20 -1.74
CA PHE A 36 -6.08 8.58 -1.44
C PHE A 36 -5.07 7.71 -2.18
N GLY A 37 -5.42 7.31 -3.41
CA GLY A 37 -4.62 6.42 -4.21
C GLY A 37 -3.21 6.97 -4.49
N ASP A 38 -2.24 6.07 -4.57
CA ASP A 38 -0.86 6.38 -4.96
C ASP A 38 -0.35 5.30 -5.92
N ILE A 39 0.69 5.63 -6.69
CA ILE A 39 1.26 4.75 -7.71
C ILE A 39 2.79 4.76 -7.59
N THR A 40 3.36 3.56 -7.53
CA THR A 40 4.81 3.35 -7.67
C THR A 40 5.08 2.54 -8.94
N TRP A 41 5.85 3.12 -9.87
CA TRP A 41 6.21 2.45 -11.12
C TRP A 41 7.67 1.97 -11.11
N TYR A 42 7.86 0.66 -11.25
CA TYR A 42 9.16 0.01 -11.44
C TYR A 42 9.37 -0.29 -12.93
N ALA A 43 9.66 0.76 -13.72
CA ALA A 43 9.74 0.68 -15.18
C ALA A 43 10.70 -0.40 -15.70
N SER A 44 11.85 -0.60 -15.07
CA SER A 44 12.81 -1.65 -15.47
C SER A 44 12.28 -3.07 -15.27
N GLN A 45 11.30 -3.26 -14.39
CA GLN A 45 10.66 -4.53 -14.09
C GLN A 45 9.32 -4.71 -14.81
N ARG A 46 8.85 -3.68 -15.52
CA ARG A 46 7.52 -3.63 -16.14
C ARG A 46 6.36 -3.83 -15.15
N ILE A 47 6.55 -3.35 -13.91
CA ILE A 47 5.60 -3.50 -12.81
C ILE A 47 5.13 -2.13 -12.33
N VAL A 48 3.82 -1.96 -12.19
CA VAL A 48 3.20 -0.84 -11.50
C VAL A 48 2.51 -1.36 -10.24
N VAL A 49 2.72 -0.68 -9.12
CA VAL A 49 2.04 -0.94 -7.86
C VAL A 49 1.06 0.19 -7.60
N HIS A 50 -0.22 -0.17 -7.51
CA HIS A 50 -1.30 0.73 -7.14
C HIS A 50 -1.57 0.59 -5.65
N ARG A 51 -1.51 1.69 -4.91
CA ARG A 51 -1.90 1.73 -3.51
C ARG A 51 -3.38 2.11 -3.42
N VAL A 52 -4.22 1.10 -3.25
CA VAL A 52 -5.66 1.25 -3.06
C VAL A 52 -5.90 1.73 -1.63
N ASP A 53 -6.43 2.95 -1.46
CA ASP A 53 -6.48 3.61 -0.16
C ASP A 53 -7.80 4.39 0.03
N PHE A 54 -8.57 3.99 1.05
CA PHE A 54 -9.90 4.51 1.35
C PHE A 54 -10.10 4.75 2.84
N ARG A 55 -10.95 5.72 3.17
CA ARG A 55 -11.55 5.81 4.51
C ARG A 55 -12.40 4.58 4.81
N VAL A 56 -12.32 4.12 6.06
CA VAL A 56 -13.19 3.07 6.60
C VAL A 56 -13.75 3.50 7.96
N PRO A 57 -14.90 2.94 8.39
CA PRO A 57 -15.43 3.17 9.73
C PRO A 57 -14.40 2.81 10.82
N LEU A 58 -14.44 3.51 11.95
CA LEU A 58 -13.56 3.22 13.10
C LEU A 58 -13.80 1.81 13.68
N THR A 59 -14.98 1.24 13.44
CA THR A 59 -15.35 -0.12 13.86
C THR A 59 -14.76 -1.22 12.99
N GLU A 60 -14.22 -0.87 11.82
CA GLU A 60 -13.62 -1.85 10.91
C GLU A 60 -12.42 -2.51 11.58
N ALA A 61 -12.36 -3.84 11.65
CA ALA A 61 -11.22 -4.55 12.23
C ALA A 61 -9.99 -4.44 11.29
N GLY A 62 -8.79 -4.37 11.87
CA GLY A 62 -7.56 -4.57 11.08
C GLY A 62 -7.27 -6.07 10.93
N ASN A 63 -6.62 -6.47 9.84
CA ASN A 63 -6.12 -7.85 9.68
C ASN A 63 -4.81 -8.11 10.43
N GLY A 64 -4.15 -7.06 10.96
CA GLY A 64 -2.87 -7.18 11.67
C GLY A 64 -1.67 -7.45 10.75
N GLU A 65 -1.82 -7.27 9.44
CA GLU A 65 -0.74 -7.47 8.47
C GLU A 65 -0.22 -6.15 7.92
N ASN A 66 1.07 -6.12 7.59
CA ASN A 66 1.71 -5.00 6.90
C ASN A 66 2.19 -5.47 5.53
N ASP A 67 1.69 -4.91 4.44
CA ASP A 67 2.07 -5.31 3.07
C ASP A 67 3.58 -5.22 2.79
N VAL A 68 4.32 -4.39 3.54
CA VAL A 68 5.78 -4.34 3.46
C VAL A 68 6.39 -5.47 4.28
N ILE A 69 6.74 -6.57 3.61
CA ILE A 69 7.31 -7.79 4.22
C ILE A 69 8.51 -7.49 5.14
N GLY A 70 9.39 -6.57 4.73
CA GLY A 70 10.56 -6.17 5.52
C GLY A 70 10.24 -5.48 6.85
N LEU A 71 9.00 -5.03 7.05
CA LEU A 71 8.50 -4.44 8.28
C LEU A 71 7.62 -5.40 9.10
N ARG A 72 7.32 -6.60 8.57
CA ARG A 72 6.62 -7.64 9.32
C ARG A 72 7.53 -8.22 10.38
N SER A 73 6.95 -8.61 11.52
CA SER A 73 7.67 -9.40 12.53
C SER A 73 8.20 -10.69 11.90
N GLN A 74 9.50 -10.93 12.04
CA GLN A 74 10.15 -12.14 11.55
C GLN A 74 10.53 -13.04 12.72
N PRO A 75 10.32 -14.36 12.65
CA PRO A 75 10.81 -15.29 13.67
C PRO A 75 12.34 -15.19 13.80
N THR A 76 12.85 -15.16 15.03
CA THR A 76 14.30 -15.07 15.29
C THR A 76 15.09 -16.17 14.57
N SER A 77 14.56 -17.39 14.51
CA SER A 77 15.18 -18.52 13.80
C SER A 77 15.34 -18.27 12.30
N ALA A 78 14.35 -17.67 11.64
CA ALA A 78 14.41 -17.32 10.22
C ALA A 78 15.49 -16.26 9.96
N VAL A 79 15.56 -15.23 10.83
CA VAL A 79 16.58 -14.18 10.75
C VAL A 79 17.99 -14.74 10.95
N VAL A 80 18.18 -15.67 11.89
CA VAL A 80 19.48 -16.32 12.12
C VAL A 80 19.90 -17.16 10.92
N SER A 81 18.98 -17.95 10.36
CA SER A 81 19.24 -18.80 9.18
C SER A 81 19.70 -17.96 7.98
N ALA A 82 18.98 -16.87 7.68
CA ALA A 82 19.32 -15.98 6.56
C ALA A 82 20.67 -15.25 6.71
N ARG A 83 21.24 -15.16 7.92
CA ARG A 83 22.58 -14.59 8.15
C ARG A 83 23.72 -15.59 7.95
N MET A 84 23.43 -16.89 7.90
CA MET A 84 24.44 -17.95 7.73
C MET A 84 24.65 -18.37 6.28
N THR A 85 23.80 -17.90 5.37
CA THR A 85 23.89 -18.07 3.92
C THR A 85 24.47 -16.83 3.27
#